data_AF-A0A974B9B2-F1
#
_entry.id   AF-A0A974B9B2-F1
#
_cell.length_a   1.000
_cell.length_b   1.000
_cell.length_c   1.000
_cell.angle_alpha   90.00
_cell.angle_beta   90.00
_cell.angle_gamma   90.00
#
_symmetry.space_group_name_H-M   'P 1'
#
loop_
_entity.id
_entity.type
_entity.pdbx_description
1 polymer ?
#
loop_
_entity_poly.entity_id
_entity_poly.type
_entity_poly.pdbx_seq_one_letter_code
_entity_poly.pdbx_strand_id
1 'polypeptide(L)'
;QRKLGVVLDELTGNASPELQAVRMLAEYLSRDSHRDALVAELDKKMAKSVDVANTTFLLMAATIYCHEQNPDAALRALHQGDSLECMAMTIQILLKLDRLDLARKELKKMQEQDEDATLTQLATAWVNLAMGGEKLQDAYYIFQEMADKCSPTLLLLNGQAACYMAQGKWEDAEGVLQEALDKDSGHPETLLNLVVLSQHLGKPPEVSLQLLDLL
;
A
#
# COMPACT_ATOMS: atom_id res chain seq x y z
N GLN A 1 -10.49 13.08 -7.24
CA GLN A 1 -11.27 14.08 -6.45
C GLN A 1 -12.77 13.79 -6.34
N ARG A 2 -13.52 13.42 -7.39
CA ARG A 2 -15.00 13.18 -7.28
C ARG A 2 -15.43 12.03 -6.34
N LYS A 3 -14.58 11.04 -6.06
CA LYS A 3 -14.94 9.88 -5.21
C LYS A 3 -15.00 10.18 -3.70
N LEU A 4 -14.19 11.12 -3.21
CA LEU A 4 -14.14 11.45 -1.76
C LEU A 4 -15.24 12.42 -1.33
N GLY A 5 -15.78 13.22 -2.25
CA GLY A 5 -16.91 14.13 -1.97
C GLY A 5 -18.15 13.39 -1.48
N VAL A 6 -18.45 12.23 -2.07
CA VAL A 6 -19.59 11.38 -1.66
C VAL A 6 -19.47 10.93 -0.20
N VAL A 7 -18.27 10.54 0.22
CA VAL A 7 -18.01 10.13 1.62
C VAL A 7 -18.24 11.30 2.60
N LEU A 8 -17.84 12.51 2.22
CA LEU A 8 -18.00 13.71 3.05
C LEU A 8 -19.44 14.20 3.12
N ASP A 9 -20.22 13.98 2.05
CA ASP A 9 -21.63 14.37 1.96
C ASP A 9 -22.56 13.37 2.67
N GLU A 10 -22.23 12.08 2.67
CA GLU A 10 -23.06 11.03 3.29
C GLU A 10 -22.77 10.82 4.80
N LEU A 11 -21.52 11.01 5.25
CA LEU A 11 -21.14 10.78 6.65
C LEU A 11 -21.44 12.00 7.53
N THR A 12 -22.69 12.20 7.92
CA THR A 12 -23.07 13.28 8.86
C THR A 12 -22.59 13.04 10.30
N GLY A 13 -22.63 14.05 11.17
CA GLY A 13 -22.06 14.06 12.53
C GLY A 13 -22.59 13.01 13.53
N ASN A 14 -23.55 12.16 13.13
CA ASN A 14 -24.11 11.08 13.94
C ASN A 14 -23.55 9.68 13.58
N ALA A 15 -22.55 9.60 12.70
CA ALA A 15 -21.94 8.32 12.31
C ALA A 15 -21.12 7.69 13.44
N SER A 16 -20.96 6.36 13.40
CA SER A 16 -20.18 5.59 14.38
C SER A 16 -18.71 6.05 14.45
N PRO A 17 -17.99 5.81 15.56
CA PRO A 17 -16.62 6.30 15.72
C PRO A 17 -15.66 5.78 14.62
N GLU A 18 -15.90 4.57 14.11
CA GLU A 18 -15.17 3.99 12.96
C GLU A 18 -15.40 4.82 11.68
N LEU A 19 -16.65 5.18 11.38
CA LEU A 19 -16.99 5.99 10.21
C LEU A 19 -16.48 7.43 10.33
N GLN A 20 -16.43 7.99 11.53
CA GLN A 20 -15.80 9.29 11.78
C GLN A 20 -14.29 9.25 11.50
N ALA A 21 -13.63 8.12 11.77
CA ALA A 21 -12.22 7.95 11.42
C ALA A 21 -11.99 7.93 9.90
N VAL A 22 -12.86 7.21 9.17
CA VAL A 22 -12.82 7.19 7.70
C VAL A 22 -13.10 8.58 7.12
N ARG A 23 -14.07 9.31 7.69
CA ARG A 23 -14.35 10.70 7.32
C ARG A 23 -13.13 11.60 7.52
N MET A 24 -12.43 11.46 8.65
CA MET A 24 -11.22 12.24 8.93
C MET A 24 -10.13 12.02 7.86
N LEU A 25 -9.88 10.77 7.46
CA LEU A 25 -8.95 10.49 6.37
C LEU A 25 -9.44 11.08 5.03
N ALA A 26 -10.73 10.99 4.73
CA ALA A 26 -11.30 11.58 3.52
C ALA A 26 -11.16 13.11 3.49
N GLU A 27 -11.35 13.79 4.63
CA GLU A 27 -11.13 15.24 4.75
C GLU A 27 -9.65 15.59 4.52
N TYR A 28 -8.74 14.83 5.13
CA TYR A 28 -7.30 14.98 4.97
C TYR A 28 -6.85 14.84 3.50
N LEU A 29 -7.34 13.81 2.80
CA LEU A 29 -7.00 13.56 1.39
C LEU A 29 -7.67 14.55 0.41
N SER A 30 -8.75 15.22 0.82
CA SER A 30 -9.51 16.13 -0.05
C SER A 30 -9.07 17.59 0.08
N ARG A 31 -8.53 18.00 1.24
CA ARG A 31 -8.28 19.41 1.57
C ARG A 31 -6.86 19.65 2.07
N ASP A 32 -5.98 20.04 1.17
CA ASP A 32 -4.57 20.33 1.51
C ASP A 32 -4.41 21.45 2.54
N SER A 33 -5.29 22.44 2.55
CA SER A 33 -5.22 23.58 3.47
C SER A 33 -5.57 23.28 4.93
N HIS A 34 -6.17 22.12 5.21
CA HIS A 34 -6.63 21.74 6.56
C HIS A 34 -5.82 20.60 7.18
N ARG A 35 -4.77 20.12 6.51
CA ARG A 35 -3.97 18.98 6.96
C ARG A 35 -3.35 19.21 8.34
N ASP A 36 -2.66 20.34 8.53
CA ASP A 36 -2.02 20.67 9.82
C ASP A 36 -3.00 20.70 11.00
N ALA A 37 -4.19 21.27 10.78
CA ALA A 37 -5.21 21.35 11.82
C ALA A 37 -5.78 19.96 12.16
N LEU A 38 -6.00 19.11 11.15
CA LEU A 38 -6.47 17.73 11.33
C LEU A 38 -5.43 16.87 12.04
N VAL A 39 -4.15 17.02 11.71
CA VAL A 39 -3.04 16.32 12.38
C VAL A 39 -2.95 16.73 13.85
N ALA A 40 -3.04 18.03 14.15
CA ALA A 40 -3.04 18.50 15.53
C ALA A 40 -4.27 18.00 16.33
N GLU A 41 -5.43 17.87 15.69
CA GLU A 41 -6.60 17.26 16.32
C GLU A 41 -6.39 15.76 16.56
N LEU A 42 -5.80 15.05 15.58
CA LEU A 42 -5.47 13.64 15.68
C LEU A 42 -4.48 13.38 16.82
N ASP A 43 -3.41 14.17 16.95
CA ASP A 43 -2.45 14.08 18.05
C ASP A 43 -3.14 14.24 19.41
N LYS A 44 -4.07 15.20 19.51
CA LYS A 44 -4.86 15.43 20.73
C LYS A 44 -5.79 14.27 21.04
N LYS A 45 -6.35 13.60 20.03
CA LYS A 45 -7.18 12.39 20.20
C LYS A 45 -6.32 11.20 20.61
N MET A 46 -5.15 11.02 20.01
CA MET A 46 -4.19 9.96 20.34
C MET A 46 -3.60 10.12 21.74
N ALA A 47 -3.44 11.36 22.23
CA ALA A 47 -2.97 11.64 23.59
C ALA A 47 -4.06 11.44 24.66
N LYS A 48 -5.34 11.50 24.28
CA LYS A 48 -6.46 11.08 25.15
C LYS A 48 -6.61 9.56 25.03
N SER A 49 -7.21 8.89 26.01
CA SER A 49 -7.36 7.42 25.94
C SER A 49 -8.14 7.05 24.68
N VAL A 50 -7.44 6.50 23.69
CA VAL A 50 -8.03 5.96 22.47
C VAL A 50 -8.65 4.62 22.82
N ASP A 51 -9.82 4.35 22.26
CA ASP A 51 -10.38 3.00 22.30
C ASP A 51 -9.53 2.10 21.39
N VAL A 52 -8.65 1.33 22.02
CA VAL A 52 -7.74 0.41 21.36
C VAL A 52 -8.50 -0.70 20.60
N ALA A 53 -9.76 -0.98 20.97
CA ALA A 53 -10.61 -1.91 20.23
C ALA A 53 -11.03 -1.37 18.85
N ASN A 54 -10.98 -0.05 18.64
CA ASN A 54 -11.31 0.57 17.36
C ASN A 54 -10.09 0.55 16.42
N THR A 55 -9.84 -0.61 15.82
CA THR A 55 -8.75 -0.82 14.86
C THR A 55 -8.89 0.06 13.62
N THR A 56 -10.12 0.35 13.17
CA THR A 56 -10.36 1.28 12.06
C THR A 56 -9.79 2.67 12.36
N PHE A 57 -10.00 3.20 13.57
CA PHE A 57 -9.42 4.47 13.95
C PHE A 57 -7.88 4.44 13.93
N LEU A 58 -7.26 3.37 14.45
CA LEU A 58 -5.81 3.21 14.45
C LEU A 58 -5.24 3.18 13.02
N LEU A 59 -5.89 2.47 12.10
CA LEU A 59 -5.49 2.37 10.69
C LEU A 59 -5.62 3.70 9.96
N MET A 60 -6.73 4.43 10.16
CA MET A 60 -6.93 5.74 9.56
C MET A 60 -5.92 6.76 10.11
N ALA A 61 -5.67 6.74 11.43
CA ALA A 61 -4.66 7.57 12.07
C ALA A 61 -3.26 7.28 11.53
N ALA A 62 -2.88 6.00 11.44
CA ALA A 62 -1.60 5.58 10.89
C ALA A 62 -1.44 6.00 9.43
N THR A 63 -2.51 5.93 8.63
CA THR A 63 -2.50 6.37 7.23
C THR A 63 -2.19 7.87 7.12
N ILE A 64 -2.84 8.70 7.95
CA ILE A 64 -2.58 10.14 8.01
C ILE A 64 -1.11 10.39 8.39
N TYR A 65 -0.60 9.73 9.44
CA TYR A 65 0.80 9.89 9.84
C TYR A 65 1.80 9.45 8.76
N CYS A 66 1.47 8.41 7.98
CA CYS A 66 2.28 7.99 6.83
C CYS A 66 2.34 9.07 5.73
N HIS A 67 1.22 9.78 5.49
CA HIS A 67 1.20 10.90 4.54
C HIS A 67 1.97 12.12 5.05
N GLU A 68 1.98 12.36 6.36
CA GLU A 68 2.78 13.40 7.03
C GLU A 68 4.27 13.04 7.20
N GLN A 69 4.72 11.93 6.61
CA GLN A 69 6.10 11.43 6.73
C GLN A 69 6.54 11.22 8.19
N ASN A 70 5.61 10.85 9.08
CA ASN A 70 5.85 10.58 10.50
C ASN A 70 5.64 9.08 10.81
N PRO A 71 6.58 8.20 10.41
CA PRO A 71 6.45 6.76 10.60
C PRO A 71 6.46 6.35 12.08
N ASP A 72 7.11 7.14 12.96
CA ASP A 72 7.14 6.87 14.40
C ASP A 72 5.76 7.04 15.06
N ALA A 73 5.00 8.06 14.66
CA ALA A 73 3.62 8.22 15.11
C ALA A 73 2.71 7.12 14.55
N ALA A 74 2.87 6.76 13.28
CA ALA A 74 2.11 5.68 12.64
C ALA A 74 2.34 4.33 13.36
N LEU A 75 3.60 3.94 13.60
CA LEU A 75 3.93 2.69 14.29
C LEU A 75 3.43 2.68 15.74
N ARG A 76 3.48 3.81 16.45
CA ARG A 76 2.92 3.92 17.82
C ARG A 76 1.41 3.78 17.85
N ALA A 77 0.71 4.24 16.81
CA ALA A 77 -0.73 4.03 16.68
C ALA A 77 -1.04 2.54 16.41
N LEU A 78 -0.34 1.93 15.45
CA LEU A 78 -0.58 0.54 15.05
C LEU A 78 -0.21 -0.47 16.15
N HIS A 79 0.82 -0.20 16.96
CA HIS A 79 1.24 -1.09 18.04
C HIS A 79 0.17 -1.32 19.11
N GLN A 80 -0.84 -0.45 19.19
CA GLN A 80 -1.95 -0.61 20.11
C GLN A 80 -2.97 -1.64 19.58
N GLY A 81 -3.11 -1.77 18.25
CA GLY A 81 -4.06 -2.68 17.62
C GLY A 81 -3.54 -4.10 17.47
N ASP A 82 -4.44 -5.08 17.55
CA ASP A 82 -4.14 -6.52 17.44
C ASP A 82 -4.80 -7.18 16.20
N SER A 83 -4.99 -6.42 15.12
CA SER A 83 -5.56 -6.94 13.87
C SER A 83 -4.48 -7.27 12.84
N LEU A 84 -4.75 -8.28 11.99
CA LEU A 84 -3.88 -8.63 10.85
C LEU A 84 -3.60 -7.42 9.94
N GLU A 85 -4.56 -6.52 9.78
CA GLU A 85 -4.40 -5.30 8.99
C GLU A 85 -3.41 -4.32 9.65
N CYS A 86 -3.44 -4.17 10.98
CA CYS A 86 -2.45 -3.36 11.71
C CYS A 86 -1.04 -3.94 11.56
N MET A 87 -0.91 -5.27 11.60
CA MET A 87 0.36 -5.97 11.38
C MET A 87 0.86 -5.80 9.94
N ALA A 88 -0.01 -5.97 8.95
CA ALA A 88 0.32 -5.78 7.54
C ALA A 88 0.79 -4.34 7.24
N MET A 89 0.10 -3.33 7.79
CA MET A 89 0.49 -1.94 7.66
C MET A 89 1.81 -1.64 8.39
N THR A 90 2.04 -2.26 9.55
CA THR A 90 3.31 -2.18 10.27
C THR A 90 4.46 -2.72 9.42
N ILE A 91 4.28 -3.89 8.78
CA ILE A 91 5.26 -4.47 7.85
C ILE A 91 5.54 -3.50 6.69
N GLN A 92 4.51 -2.92 6.09
CA GLN A 92 4.67 -1.97 5.00
C GLN A 92 5.50 -0.74 5.40
N ILE A 93 5.24 -0.17 6.59
CA ILE A 93 6.01 0.96 7.11
C ILE A 93 7.46 0.55 7.40
N LEU A 94 7.68 -0.62 8.02
CA LEU A 94 9.03 -1.12 8.32
C LEU A 94 9.85 -1.38 7.05
N LEU A 95 9.22 -1.89 5.98
CA LEU A 95 9.86 -2.05 4.68
C LEU A 95 10.23 -0.69 4.06
N LYS A 96 9.37 0.33 4.18
CA LYS A 96 9.69 1.71 3.75
C LYS A 96 10.81 2.36 4.55
N LEU A 97 11.08 1.89 5.78
CA LEU A 97 12.19 2.33 6.62
C LEU A 97 13.48 1.52 6.39
N ASP A 98 13.51 0.63 5.38
CA ASP A 98 14.60 -0.30 5.13
C ASP A 98 14.91 -1.23 6.33
N ARG A 99 13.93 -1.46 7.21
CA ARG A 99 14.04 -2.32 8.41
C ARG A 99 13.48 -3.71 8.15
N LEU A 100 14.07 -4.40 7.18
CA LEU A 100 13.72 -5.77 6.79
C LEU A 100 13.79 -6.76 7.97
N ASP A 101 14.72 -6.54 8.90
CA ASP A 101 14.89 -7.35 10.11
C ASP A 101 13.64 -7.32 11.01
N LEU A 102 13.04 -6.15 11.19
CA LEU A 102 11.82 -5.98 11.97
C LEU A 102 10.59 -6.45 11.19
N ALA A 103 10.53 -6.15 9.89
CA ALA A 103 9.43 -6.60 9.03
C ALA A 103 9.28 -8.13 9.05
N ARG A 104 10.39 -8.87 9.03
CA ARG A 104 10.38 -10.34 9.13
C ARG A 104 9.89 -10.85 10.49
N LYS A 105 10.21 -10.15 11.58
CA LYS A 105 9.71 -10.52 12.92
C LYS A 105 8.20 -10.34 13.00
N GLU A 106 7.69 -9.24 12.45
CA GLU A 106 6.26 -8.97 12.44
C GLU A 106 5.50 -9.93 11.51
N LEU A 107 6.07 -10.24 10.33
CA LEU A 107 5.52 -11.24 9.42
C LEU A 107 5.39 -12.62 10.09
N LYS A 108 6.40 -13.03 10.88
CA LYS A 108 6.33 -14.31 11.59
C LYS A 108 5.15 -14.37 12.56
N LYS A 109 4.89 -13.29 13.31
CA LYS A 109 3.71 -13.23 14.19
C LYS A 109 2.42 -13.32 13.39
N MET A 110 2.37 -12.65 12.24
CA MET A 110 1.21 -12.66 11.35
C MET A 110 0.93 -14.06 10.80
N GLN A 111 1.97 -14.80 10.44
CA GLN A 111 1.90 -16.20 10.02
C GLN A 111 1.49 -17.15 11.15
N GLU A 112 1.97 -16.91 12.38
CA GLU A 112 1.55 -17.66 13.58
C GLU A 112 0.05 -17.46 13.89
N GLN A 113 -0.52 -16.31 13.54
CA GLN A 113 -1.93 -15.99 13.74
C GLN A 113 -2.82 -16.59 12.65
N ASP A 114 -2.48 -16.37 11.37
CA ASP A 114 -3.19 -16.94 10.23
C ASP A 114 -2.28 -16.94 8.99
N GLU A 115 -1.69 -18.09 8.66
CA GLU A 115 -0.79 -18.24 7.51
C GLU A 115 -1.53 -18.15 6.16
N ASP A 116 -2.79 -18.59 6.09
CA ASP A 116 -3.58 -18.67 4.85
C ASP A 116 -4.34 -17.38 4.54
N ALA A 117 -4.37 -16.42 5.48
CA ALA A 117 -4.99 -15.12 5.27
C ALA A 117 -4.41 -14.40 4.05
N THR A 118 -5.28 -13.81 3.23
CA THR A 118 -4.85 -13.03 2.03
C THR A 118 -3.91 -11.89 2.39
N LEU A 119 -4.14 -11.23 3.53
CA LEU A 119 -3.25 -10.20 4.08
C LEU A 119 -1.87 -10.76 4.42
N THR A 120 -1.80 -11.96 5.01
CA THR A 120 -0.54 -12.62 5.39
C THR A 120 0.26 -13.01 4.15
N GLN A 121 -0.42 -13.51 3.12
CA GLN A 121 0.18 -13.84 1.83
C GLN A 121 0.71 -12.57 1.13
N LEU A 122 -0.05 -11.48 1.10
CA LEU A 122 0.43 -10.18 0.57
C LEU A 122 1.65 -9.66 1.33
N ALA A 123 1.61 -9.68 2.66
CA ALA A 123 2.74 -9.25 3.48
C ALA A 123 3.99 -10.14 3.25
N THR A 124 3.78 -11.45 3.07
CA THR A 124 4.85 -12.40 2.71
C THR A 124 5.46 -12.04 1.37
N ALA A 125 4.64 -11.72 0.36
CA ALA A 125 5.13 -11.31 -0.96
C ALA A 125 5.95 -10.01 -0.89
N TRP A 126 5.52 -9.00 -0.14
CA TRP A 126 6.28 -7.74 0.03
C TRP A 126 7.63 -7.96 0.71
N VAL A 127 7.67 -8.77 1.77
CA VAL A 127 8.91 -9.09 2.48
C VAL A 127 9.85 -9.89 1.58
N ASN A 128 9.33 -10.87 0.84
CA ASN A 128 10.11 -11.67 -0.10
C ASN A 128 10.67 -10.81 -1.25
N LEU A 129 9.90 -9.86 -1.76
CA LEU A 129 10.35 -8.91 -2.76
C LEU A 129 11.51 -8.05 -2.22
N ALA A 130 11.40 -7.57 -0.99
CA ALA A 130 12.45 -6.78 -0.32
C ALA A 130 13.70 -7.61 0.03
N MET A 131 13.56 -8.93 0.26
CA MET A 131 14.69 -9.84 0.49
C MET A 131 15.53 -10.05 -0.77
N GLY A 132 14.91 -10.07 -1.95
CA GLY A 132 15.58 -10.33 -3.21
C GLY A 132 16.09 -11.77 -3.36
N GLY A 133 16.91 -12.00 -4.39
CA GLY A 133 17.49 -13.32 -4.69
C GLY A 133 16.44 -14.38 -4.99
N GLU A 134 16.60 -15.57 -4.42
CA GLU A 134 15.69 -16.71 -4.63
C GLU A 134 14.25 -16.41 -4.17
N LYS A 135 14.06 -15.47 -3.23
CA LYS A 135 12.74 -15.08 -2.71
C LYS A 135 11.90 -14.28 -3.68
N LEU A 136 12.49 -13.75 -4.75
CA LEU A 136 11.73 -13.07 -5.80
C LEU A 136 10.75 -14.02 -6.51
N GLN A 137 11.12 -15.29 -6.66
CA GLN A 137 10.27 -16.28 -7.29
C GLN A 137 9.10 -16.67 -6.38
N ASP A 138 9.35 -16.81 -5.07
CA ASP A 138 8.31 -17.03 -4.06
C ASP A 138 7.29 -15.88 -4.07
N ALA A 139 7.77 -14.62 -4.08
CA ALA A 139 6.90 -13.44 -4.17
C ALA A 139 6.04 -13.43 -5.45
N TYR A 140 6.63 -13.78 -6.59
CA TYR A 140 5.91 -13.89 -7.86
C TYR A 140 4.75 -14.88 -7.79
N TYR A 141 5.00 -16.09 -7.29
CA TYR A 141 3.97 -17.13 -7.21
C TYR A 141 2.80 -16.72 -6.32
N ILE A 142 3.08 -16.03 -5.21
CA ILE A 142 2.03 -15.53 -4.33
C ILE A 142 1.14 -14.50 -5.05
N PHE A 143 1.72 -13.55 -5.79
CA PHE A 143 0.94 -12.58 -6.58
C PHE A 143 0.17 -13.25 -7.73
N GLN A 144 0.76 -14.24 -8.38
CA GLN A 144 0.11 -15.01 -9.44
C GLN A 144 -1.10 -15.78 -8.90
N GLU A 145 -0.91 -16.54 -7.83
CA GLU A 145 -1.97 -17.34 -7.23
C GLU A 145 -3.14 -16.47 -6.75
N MET A 146 -2.88 -15.29 -6.19
CA MET A 146 -3.93 -14.34 -5.84
C MET A 146 -4.66 -13.79 -7.07
N ALA A 147 -3.96 -13.51 -8.17
CA ALA A 147 -4.57 -13.05 -9.41
C ALA A 147 -5.46 -14.14 -10.02
N ASP A 148 -5.02 -15.40 -9.99
CA ASP A 148 -5.73 -16.55 -10.52
C ASP A 148 -6.97 -16.91 -9.68
N LYS A 149 -6.86 -16.86 -8.34
CA LYS A 149 -7.98 -17.17 -7.43
C LYS A 149 -9.04 -16.07 -7.37
N CYS A 150 -8.63 -14.82 -7.50
CA CYS A 150 -9.52 -13.67 -7.42
C CYS A 150 -9.69 -13.05 -8.80
N SER A 151 -8.88 -12.04 -9.10
CA SER A 151 -8.84 -11.41 -10.40
C SER A 151 -7.51 -10.67 -10.57
N PRO A 152 -6.97 -10.56 -11.80
CA PRO A 152 -5.78 -9.77 -12.07
C PRO A 152 -6.09 -8.27 -11.93
N THR A 153 -5.92 -7.76 -10.72
CA THR A 153 -6.03 -6.32 -10.41
C THR A 153 -4.75 -5.60 -10.78
N LEU A 154 -4.82 -4.28 -10.99
CA LEU A 154 -3.65 -3.44 -11.27
C LEU A 154 -2.54 -3.61 -10.22
N LEU A 155 -2.90 -3.77 -8.94
CA LEU A 155 -1.97 -4.01 -7.84
C LEU A 155 -1.21 -5.34 -8.02
N LEU A 156 -1.93 -6.42 -8.33
CA LEU A 156 -1.32 -7.75 -8.47
C LEU A 156 -0.46 -7.84 -9.73
N LEU A 157 -0.91 -7.24 -10.84
CA LEU A 157 -0.14 -7.16 -12.08
C LEU A 157 1.17 -6.39 -11.88
N ASN A 158 1.13 -5.24 -11.21
CA ASN A 158 2.34 -4.48 -10.90
C ASN A 158 3.25 -5.22 -9.89
N GLY A 159 2.69 -5.98 -8.95
CA GLY A 159 3.46 -6.87 -8.07
C GLY A 159 4.20 -7.97 -8.83
N GLN A 160 3.53 -8.65 -9.77
CA GLN A 160 4.15 -9.65 -10.66
C GLN A 160 5.25 -9.03 -11.52
N ALA A 161 4.97 -7.87 -12.13
CA ALA A 161 5.95 -7.14 -12.94
C ALA A 161 7.19 -6.75 -12.12
N ALA A 162 7.01 -6.26 -10.88
CA ALA A 162 8.12 -5.95 -9.98
C ALA A 162 8.99 -7.18 -9.69
N CYS A 163 8.38 -8.36 -9.49
CA CYS A 163 9.13 -9.60 -9.31
C CYS A 163 9.94 -9.96 -10.57
N TYR A 164 9.35 -9.88 -11.76
CA TYR A 164 10.05 -10.17 -13.02
C TYR A 164 11.22 -9.21 -13.27
N MET A 165 10.97 -7.91 -13.10
CA MET A 165 11.99 -6.86 -13.25
C MET A 165 13.13 -7.05 -12.23
N ALA A 166 12.83 -7.39 -10.98
CA ALA A 166 13.85 -7.66 -9.96
C ALA A 166 14.70 -8.91 -10.29
N GLN A 167 14.16 -9.85 -11.07
CA GLN A 167 14.90 -11.02 -11.58
C GLN A 167 15.64 -10.73 -12.90
N GLY A 168 15.50 -9.54 -13.48
CA GLY A 168 16.06 -9.19 -14.80
C GLY A 168 15.30 -9.81 -15.98
N LYS A 169 14.09 -10.34 -15.75
CA LYS A 169 13.21 -10.92 -16.78
C LYS A 169 12.32 -9.84 -17.40
N TRP A 170 12.94 -8.93 -18.15
CA TRP A 170 12.27 -7.74 -18.69
C TRP A 170 11.16 -8.10 -19.69
N GLU A 171 11.41 -9.07 -20.58
CA GLU A 171 10.43 -9.49 -21.60
C GLU A 171 9.15 -10.06 -20.96
N ASP A 172 9.28 -10.85 -19.88
CA ASP A 172 8.12 -11.38 -19.15
C ASP A 172 7.32 -10.26 -18.44
N ALA A 173 8.02 -9.25 -17.90
CA ALA A 173 7.39 -8.10 -17.26
C ALA A 173 6.57 -7.26 -18.25
N GLU A 174 6.98 -7.19 -19.52
CA GLU A 174 6.29 -6.42 -20.56
C GLU A 174 4.84 -6.89 -20.75
N GLY A 175 4.61 -8.20 -20.82
CA GLY A 175 3.29 -8.76 -21.02
C GLY A 175 2.31 -8.40 -19.89
N VAL A 176 2.78 -8.49 -18.64
CA VAL A 176 1.98 -8.19 -17.45
C VAL A 176 1.68 -6.69 -17.35
N LEU A 177 2.65 -5.83 -17.66
CA LEU A 177 2.45 -4.38 -17.65
C LEU A 177 1.56 -3.90 -18.80
N GLN A 178 1.58 -4.57 -19.96
CA GLN A 178 0.65 -4.28 -21.04
C GLN A 178 -0.79 -4.61 -20.64
N GLU A 179 -1.03 -5.74 -19.97
CA GLU A 179 -2.35 -6.06 -19.42
C GLU A 179 -2.82 -4.99 -18.42
N ALA A 180 -1.92 -4.51 -17.55
CA ALA A 180 -2.24 -3.46 -16.60
C ALA A 180 -2.57 -2.12 -17.30
N LEU A 181 -1.85 -1.79 -18.37
CA LEU A 181 -2.06 -0.57 -19.16
C LEU A 181 -3.41 -0.60 -19.90
N ASP A 182 -3.78 -1.77 -20.44
CA ASP A 182 -5.06 -1.96 -21.14
C ASP A 182 -6.27 -1.80 -20.18
N LYS A 183 -6.08 -2.07 -18.88
CA LYS A 183 -7.10 -1.89 -17.84
C LYS A 183 -7.23 -0.44 -17.38
N ASP A 184 -6.11 0.24 -17.15
CA ASP A 184 -6.07 1.66 -16.77
C ASP A 184 -4.78 2.32 -17.28
N SER A 185 -4.93 3.10 -18.34
CA SER A 185 -3.82 3.80 -18.98
C SER A 185 -3.23 4.95 -18.15
N GLY A 186 -3.92 5.37 -17.09
CA GLY A 186 -3.48 6.43 -16.18
C GLY A 186 -2.97 5.91 -14.83
N HIS A 187 -2.77 4.60 -14.66
CA HIS A 187 -2.32 4.05 -13.38
C HIS A 187 -0.83 4.38 -13.13
N PRO A 188 -0.49 5.15 -12.08
CA PRO A 188 0.87 5.67 -11.91
C PRO A 188 1.93 4.58 -11.80
N GLU A 189 1.66 3.52 -11.04
CA GLU A 189 2.59 2.41 -10.84
C GLU A 189 2.88 1.66 -12.15
N THR A 190 1.86 1.45 -13.00
CA THR A 190 2.03 0.83 -14.32
C THR A 190 2.92 1.69 -15.22
N LEU A 191 2.65 3.00 -15.27
CA LEU A 191 3.42 3.94 -16.10
C LEU A 191 4.88 4.00 -15.64
N LEU A 192 5.13 4.10 -14.34
CA LEU A 192 6.49 4.09 -13.78
C LEU A 192 7.25 2.80 -14.12
N ASN A 193 6.60 1.65 -13.97
CA ASN A 193 7.22 0.37 -14.31
C ASN A 193 7.50 0.26 -15.82
N LEU A 194 6.61 0.76 -16.68
CA LEU A 194 6.83 0.80 -18.14
C LEU A 194 7.98 1.73 -18.54
N VAL A 195 8.19 2.85 -17.84
CA VAL A 195 9.33 3.74 -18.07
C VAL A 195 10.65 2.99 -17.80
N VAL A 196 10.75 2.33 -16.63
CA VAL A 196 11.93 1.53 -16.25
C VAL A 196 12.16 0.40 -17.24
N LEU A 197 11.11 -0.34 -17.58
CA LEU A 197 11.17 -1.43 -18.53
C LEU A 197 11.66 -0.97 -19.92
N SER A 198 11.12 0.15 -20.42
CA SER A 198 11.47 0.68 -21.74
C SER A 198 12.95 1.03 -21.84
N GLN A 199 13.53 1.55 -20.76
CA GLN A 199 14.97 1.83 -20.69
C GLN A 199 15.80 0.54 -20.73
N HIS A 200 15.39 -0.50 -20.00
CA HIS A 200 16.08 -1.79 -19.99
C HIS A 200 15.98 -2.56 -21.32
N LEU A 201 14.87 -2.41 -22.04
CA LEU A 201 14.67 -3.01 -23.37
C LEU A 201 15.33 -2.20 -24.49
N GLY A 202 15.99 -1.07 -24.19
CA GLY A 202 16.65 -0.22 -25.18
C GLY A 202 15.67 0.43 -26.18
N LYS A 203 14.43 0.68 -25.74
CA LYS A 203 13.44 1.37 -26.57
C LYS A 203 13.84 2.84 -26.79
N PRO A 204 13.33 3.47 -27.86
CA PRO A 204 13.60 4.89 -28.12
C PRO A 204 13.21 5.76 -26.91
N PRO A 205 14.02 6.78 -26.55
CA PRO A 205 13.77 7.62 -25.37
C PRO A 205 12.43 8.36 -25.44
N GLU A 206 11.90 8.59 -26.63
CA GLU A 206 10.58 9.18 -26.86
C GLU A 206 9.47 8.36 -26.19
N VAL A 207 9.61 7.04 -26.12
CA VAL A 207 8.62 6.16 -25.49
C VAL A 207 8.59 6.41 -23.97
N SER A 208 9.75 6.49 -23.33
CA SER A 208 9.83 6.81 -21.90
C SER A 208 9.31 8.22 -21.61
N LEU A 209 9.56 9.20 -22.49
CA LEU A 209 9.05 10.57 -22.33
C LEU A 209 7.53 10.62 -22.45
N GLN A 210 6.95 9.92 -23.43
CA GLN A 210 5.50 9.85 -23.59
C GLN A 210 4.81 9.24 -22.38
N LEU A 211 5.40 8.20 -21.77
CA LEU A 211 4.87 7.60 -20.55
C LEU A 211 4.98 8.53 -19.34
N LEU A 212 6.06 9.33 -19.26
CA LEU A 212 6.22 10.35 -18.21
C LEU A 212 5.20 11.49 -18.35
N ASP A 213 4.81 11.85 -19.59
CA ASP A 213 3.80 12.88 -19.84
C ASP A 213 2.39 12.46 -19.40
N LEU A 214 2.16 11.16 -19.16
CA LEU A 214 0.88 10.61 -18.70
C LEU A 214 0.76 10.52 -17.16
N LEU A 215 1.85 10.72 -16.41
CA LEU A 215 1.90 10.73 -14.94
C LEU A 215 1.45 12.07 -14.35
#